data_AF-A0A0D9R4G3-F1
#
_entry.id   AF-A0A0D9R4G3-F1
#
_cell.length_a   1.000
_cell.length_b   1.000
_cell.length_c   1.000
_cell.angle_alpha   90.00
_cell.angle_beta   90.00
_cell.angle_gamma   90.00
#
_symmetry.space_group_name_H-M   'P 1'
#
loop_
_entity.id
_entity.type
_entity.pdbx_description
1 polymer ?
#
loop_
_entity_poly.entity_id
_entity_poly.type
_entity_poly.pdbx_seq_one_letter_code
_entity_poly.pdbx_strand_id
1 'polypeptide(L)'
;MDAELAEVRALQAEIAALRRACENPPAPWEEKSRVQKSFQAIHQFTSEGWKSSKDLKNQLGHLESELSFLSTLTGINIRNYSKQTEDLTSTEMAEKSIRKVLQRHRLSGNCHMVTFHLEFQILEIQNKERLSSAVTDLNIIMEPTECSELSEFVSRAEDRKDLFMFFRSLHFFVEWFEYRKRTFQHFKVKSEVFEFKHIWKTKLILVGDSSIHPFLKSFQ
;
A
#
# COMPACT_ATOMS: atom_id res chain seq x y z
N MET A 1 -0.96 -20.63 41.22
CA MET A 1 -1.29 -19.38 41.93
C MET A 1 -0.21 -18.30 41.77
N ASP A 2 1.07 -18.53 42.08
CA ASP A 2 2.08 -17.46 41.98
C ASP A 2 2.44 -17.02 40.55
N ALA A 3 2.41 -17.93 39.58
CA ALA A 3 2.72 -17.64 38.17
C ALA A 3 1.67 -16.73 37.51
N GLU A 4 0.39 -17.01 37.74
CA GLU A 4 -0.73 -16.21 37.22
C GLU A 4 -0.73 -14.81 37.83
N LEU A 5 -0.35 -14.68 39.10
CA LEU A 5 -0.25 -13.40 39.80
C LEU A 5 0.98 -12.58 39.34
N ALA A 6 2.03 -13.23 38.86
CA ALA A 6 3.16 -12.58 38.19
C ALA A 6 2.77 -12.09 36.79
N GLU A 7 2.00 -12.88 36.04
CA GLU A 7 1.53 -12.54 34.70
C GLU A 7 0.54 -11.36 34.70
N VAL A 8 -0.40 -11.35 35.65
CA VAL A 8 -1.31 -10.21 35.85
C VAL A 8 -0.55 -8.92 36.15
N ARG A 9 0.50 -8.99 36.98
CA ARG A 9 1.35 -7.84 37.30
C ARG A 9 2.16 -7.36 36.09
N ALA A 10 2.68 -8.27 35.27
CA ALA A 10 3.38 -7.93 34.04
C ALA A 10 2.47 -7.21 33.04
N LEU A 11 1.25 -7.72 32.85
CA LEU A 11 0.26 -7.12 31.95
C LEU A 11 -0.22 -5.75 32.45
N GLN A 12 -0.40 -5.58 33.76
CA GLN A 12 -0.72 -4.28 34.35
C GLN A 12 0.41 -3.25 34.14
N ALA A 13 1.67 -3.68 34.23
CA ALA A 13 2.82 -2.82 33.97
C ALA A 13 2.90 -2.41 32.49
N GLU A 14 2.60 -3.33 31.57
CA GLU A 14 2.55 -3.06 30.13
C GLU A 14 1.42 -2.08 29.77
N ILE A 15 0.21 -2.28 30.30
CA ILE A 15 -0.92 -1.35 30.12
C ILE A 15 -0.57 0.05 30.65
N ALA A 16 0.09 0.13 31.80
CA ALA A 16 0.52 1.41 32.37
C ALA A 16 1.61 2.09 31.53
N ALA A 17 2.52 1.32 30.92
CA ALA A 17 3.52 1.84 30.01
C ALA A 17 2.90 2.35 28.70
N LEU A 18 1.97 1.60 28.12
CA LEU A 18 1.25 1.99 26.90
C LEU A 18 0.40 3.25 27.12
N ARG A 19 -0.31 3.36 28.25
CA ARG A 19 -1.07 4.57 28.59
C ARG A 19 -0.17 5.79 28.72
N ARG A 20 0.99 5.67 29.38
CA ARG A 20 1.99 6.75 29.44
C ARG A 20 2.53 7.16 28.07
N ALA A 21 2.73 6.19 27.17
CA ALA A 21 3.15 6.46 25.79
C ALA A 21 2.05 7.14 24.95
N CYS A 22 0.77 6.89 25.25
CA CYS A 22 -0.35 7.60 24.62
C CYS A 22 -0.56 9.03 25.18
N GLU A 23 -0.28 9.25 26.47
CA GLU A 23 -0.35 10.59 27.10
C GLU A 23 0.81 11.50 26.68
N ASN A 24 2.00 10.93 26.47
CA ASN A 24 3.17 11.62 25.93
C ASN A 24 3.62 10.91 24.65
N PRO A 25 2.86 11.05 23.54
CA PRO A 25 3.29 10.48 22.28
C PRO A 25 4.68 11.05 21.94
N PRO A 26 5.66 10.22 21.52
CA PRO A 26 6.91 10.74 21.00
C PRO A 26 6.58 11.77 19.94
N ALA A 27 7.22 12.91 20.05
CA ALA A 27 6.74 14.09 19.39
C ALA A 27 6.70 13.83 17.87
N PRO A 28 5.58 14.09 17.16
CA PRO A 28 5.38 13.64 15.78
C PRO A 28 6.40 14.19 14.76
N TRP A 29 7.30 15.08 15.18
CA TRP A 29 8.06 15.97 14.32
C TRP A 29 9.43 15.42 13.89
N GLU A 30 10.04 14.44 14.56
CA GLU A 30 11.32 13.90 14.09
C GLU A 30 11.14 13.01 12.85
N GLU A 31 10.11 12.15 12.85
CA GLU A 31 9.78 11.32 11.69
C GLU A 31 9.13 12.16 10.58
N LYS A 32 8.19 13.07 10.92
CA LYS A 32 7.61 13.99 9.94
C LYS A 32 8.64 14.95 9.33
N SER A 33 9.67 15.38 10.05
CA SER A 33 10.69 16.29 9.47
C SER A 33 11.62 15.56 8.49
N ARG A 34 11.97 14.29 8.73
CA ARG A 34 12.66 13.45 7.75
C ARG A 34 11.79 13.23 6.53
N VAL A 35 10.54 12.83 6.74
CA VAL A 35 9.56 12.59 5.68
C VAL A 35 9.33 13.87 4.85
N GLN A 36 9.13 15.02 5.50
CA GLN A 36 8.88 16.32 4.86
C GLN A 36 10.11 16.87 4.11
N LYS A 37 11.32 16.70 4.65
CA LYS A 37 12.57 17.04 3.93
C LYS A 37 12.75 16.18 2.67
N SER A 38 12.41 14.89 2.77
CA SER A 38 12.43 13.96 1.64
C SER A 38 11.42 14.40 0.56
N PHE A 39 10.20 14.77 0.95
CA PHE A 39 9.18 15.25 0.01
C PHE A 39 9.51 16.61 -0.65
N GLN A 40 10.25 17.50 0.02
CA GLN A 40 10.70 18.76 -0.59
C GLN A 40 11.82 18.54 -1.62
N ALA A 41 12.70 17.57 -1.41
CA ALA A 41 13.75 17.22 -2.36
C ALA A 41 13.18 16.65 -3.68
N ILE A 42 12.08 15.87 -3.60
CA ILE A 42 11.38 15.30 -4.76
C ILE A 42 10.87 16.40 -5.72
N HIS A 43 10.39 17.54 -5.19
CA HIS A 43 9.83 18.62 -6.00
C HIS A 43 10.87 19.53 -6.68
N GLN A 44 12.12 19.57 -6.19
CA GLN A 44 13.19 20.41 -6.74
C GLN A 44 13.89 19.79 -7.95
N PHE A 45 13.74 18.48 -8.16
CA PHE A 45 14.49 17.74 -9.17
C PHE A 45 14.12 18.06 -10.63
N THR A 46 12.96 18.69 -10.87
CA THR A 46 12.43 18.88 -12.22
C THR A 46 12.97 20.13 -12.94
N SER A 47 13.88 20.93 -12.34
CA SER A 47 14.14 22.29 -12.83
C SER A 47 15.54 22.64 -13.36
N GLU A 48 16.61 21.86 -13.13
CA GLU A 48 17.97 22.35 -13.45
C GLU A 48 18.79 21.48 -14.39
N GLY A 49 19.37 22.15 -15.39
CA GLY A 49 20.10 21.54 -16.50
C GLY A 49 21.42 20.88 -16.10
N TRP A 50 21.59 19.68 -16.65
CA TRP A 50 22.67 18.71 -16.54
C TRP A 50 24.04 19.30 -16.92
N LYS A 51 25.01 19.30 -15.99
CA LYS A 51 26.32 19.93 -16.24
C LYS A 51 27.58 19.09 -15.93
N SER A 52 27.50 17.89 -15.31
CA SER A 52 28.71 17.07 -15.05
C SER A 52 28.45 15.59 -14.72
N SER A 53 29.45 14.71 -14.93
CA SER A 53 29.44 13.30 -14.51
C SER A 53 29.42 13.14 -12.98
N LYS A 54 30.07 14.04 -12.24
CA LYS A 54 30.05 14.04 -10.77
C LYS A 54 28.69 14.43 -10.20
N ASP A 55 27.98 15.29 -10.92
CA ASP A 55 26.59 15.63 -10.62
C ASP A 55 25.69 14.41 -10.79
N LEU A 56 25.82 13.68 -11.92
CA LEU A 56 25.05 12.44 -12.17
C LEU A 56 25.20 11.37 -11.06
N LYS A 57 26.42 11.16 -10.55
CA LYS A 57 26.65 10.18 -9.47
C LYS A 57 25.97 10.58 -8.16
N ASN A 58 26.00 11.86 -7.82
CA ASN A 58 25.34 12.37 -6.63
C ASN A 58 23.82 12.24 -6.76
N GLN A 59 23.27 12.53 -7.95
CA GLN A 59 21.85 12.37 -8.25
C GLN A 59 21.38 10.92 -8.16
N LEU A 60 22.19 9.98 -8.65
CA LEU A 60 21.89 8.55 -8.50
C LEU A 60 21.82 8.16 -7.02
N GLY A 61 22.81 8.55 -6.22
CA GLY A 61 22.81 8.26 -4.78
C GLY A 61 21.61 8.89 -4.04
N HIS A 62 21.15 10.05 -4.50
CA HIS A 62 19.93 10.69 -3.98
C HIS A 62 18.69 9.86 -4.31
N LEU A 63 18.49 9.48 -5.57
CA LEU A 63 17.36 8.65 -6.00
C LEU A 63 17.34 7.27 -5.31
N GLU A 64 18.51 6.66 -5.12
CA GLU A 64 18.65 5.42 -4.36
C GLU A 64 18.22 5.60 -2.89
N SER A 65 18.60 6.73 -2.28
CA SER A 65 18.19 7.06 -0.91
C SER A 65 16.69 7.31 -0.80
N GLU A 66 16.09 7.99 -1.79
CA GLU A 66 14.64 8.21 -1.86
C GLU A 66 13.88 6.90 -2.05
N LEU A 67 14.33 6.02 -2.93
CA LEU A 67 13.73 4.70 -3.12
C LEU A 67 13.80 3.85 -1.85
N SER A 68 14.95 3.87 -1.17
CA SER A 68 15.14 3.20 0.12
C SER A 68 14.19 3.76 1.19
N PHE A 69 14.04 5.08 1.25
CA PHE A 69 13.10 5.75 2.15
C PHE A 69 11.65 5.36 1.84
N LEU A 70 11.21 5.42 0.58
CA LEU A 70 9.86 5.05 0.17
C LEU A 70 9.57 3.56 0.44
N SER A 71 10.55 2.69 0.20
CA SER A 71 10.46 1.28 0.53
C SER A 71 10.27 1.06 2.03
N THR A 72 11.05 1.76 2.87
CA THR A 72 10.92 1.66 4.33
C THR A 72 9.55 2.18 4.79
N LEU A 73 9.09 3.30 4.22
CA LEU A 73 7.83 3.94 4.59
C LEU A 73 6.60 3.12 4.21
N THR A 74 6.63 2.49 3.04
CA THR A 74 5.45 1.79 2.47
C THR A 74 5.56 0.27 2.54
N GLY A 75 6.71 -0.26 2.93
CA GLY A 75 7.04 -1.67 2.81
C GLY A 75 7.11 -2.19 1.37
N ILE A 76 6.94 -1.33 0.35
CA ILE A 76 6.91 -1.72 -1.06
C ILE A 76 8.33 -1.72 -1.62
N ASN A 77 8.76 -2.88 -2.11
CA ASN A 77 10.05 -3.07 -2.76
C ASN A 77 9.86 -3.50 -4.21
N ILE A 78 10.36 -2.67 -5.13
CA ILE A 78 10.45 -3.01 -6.54
C ILE A 78 11.73 -3.82 -6.76
N ARG A 79 11.61 -5.03 -7.32
CA ARG A 79 12.74 -5.93 -7.60
C ARG A 79 13.17 -5.89 -9.05
N ASN A 80 12.20 -5.96 -9.96
CA ASN A 80 12.47 -5.94 -11.39
C ASN A 80 11.51 -4.98 -12.08
N TYR A 81 12.05 -4.29 -13.07
CA TYR A 81 11.29 -3.44 -13.97
C TYR A 81 11.82 -3.64 -15.39
N SER A 82 10.92 -3.80 -16.35
CA SER A 82 11.26 -3.76 -17.76
C SER A 82 10.20 -2.97 -18.53
N LYS A 83 10.66 -2.34 -19.60
CA LYS A 83 9.85 -1.51 -20.47
C LYS A 83 10.13 -1.89 -21.91
N GLN A 84 9.07 -2.13 -22.66
CA GLN A 84 9.10 -2.23 -24.11
C GLN A 84 8.33 -1.05 -24.70
N THR A 85 8.87 -0.44 -25.75
CA THR A 85 8.26 0.70 -26.43
C THR A 85 7.99 0.33 -27.88
N GLU A 86 6.78 0.58 -28.35
CA GLU A 86 6.31 0.31 -29.71
C GLU A 86 5.82 1.63 -30.31
N ASP A 87 6.39 2.01 -31.46
CA ASP A 87 5.94 3.20 -32.20
C ASP A 87 4.74 2.83 -33.06
N LEU A 88 3.61 3.48 -32.79
CA LEU A 88 2.34 3.29 -33.50
C LEU A 88 2.01 4.50 -34.40
N THR A 89 3.01 5.34 -34.69
CA THR A 89 2.84 6.51 -35.55
C THR A 89 2.65 6.05 -37.00
N SER A 90 1.48 6.30 -37.57
CA SER A 90 1.23 6.06 -38.99
C SER A 90 1.80 7.18 -39.86
N THR A 91 1.95 6.93 -41.16
CA THR A 91 2.40 7.94 -42.14
C THR A 91 1.52 9.19 -42.11
N GLU A 92 0.19 9.04 -42.06
CA GLU A 92 -0.75 10.17 -41.95
C GLU A 92 -0.61 10.95 -40.64
N MET A 93 -0.26 10.28 -39.54
CA MET A 93 -0.04 10.92 -38.23
C MET A 93 1.28 11.68 -38.22
N ALA A 94 2.33 11.13 -38.85
CA ALA A 94 3.62 11.79 -39.00
C ALA A 94 3.51 13.09 -39.82
N GLU A 95 2.74 13.09 -40.92
CA GLU A 95 2.46 14.30 -41.70
C GLU A 95 1.77 15.39 -40.87
N LYS A 96 0.89 14.99 -39.95
CA LYS A 96 0.21 15.88 -39.00
C LYS A 96 1.06 16.21 -37.76
N SER A 97 2.33 15.77 -37.72
CA SER A 97 3.22 15.92 -36.57
C SER A 97 2.64 15.34 -35.27
N ILE A 98 1.89 14.24 -35.39
CA ILE A 98 1.33 13.48 -34.28
C ILE A 98 2.20 12.23 -34.09
N ARG A 99 2.73 12.04 -32.88
CA ARG A 99 3.45 10.84 -32.49
C ARG A 99 2.58 10.01 -31.55
N LYS A 100 2.53 8.71 -31.78
CA LYS A 100 1.78 7.76 -30.94
C LYS A 100 2.69 6.62 -30.54
N VAL A 101 2.82 6.39 -29.24
CA VAL A 101 3.72 5.38 -28.68
C VAL A 101 2.96 4.54 -27.67
N LEU A 102 3.08 3.22 -27.78
CA LEU A 102 2.59 2.27 -26.79
C LEU A 102 3.76 1.75 -25.97
N GLN A 103 3.68 1.90 -24.65
CA GLN A 103 4.68 1.39 -23.72
C GLN A 103 4.10 0.24 -22.93
N ARG A 104 4.72 -0.94 -23.03
CA ARG A 104 4.41 -2.11 -22.19
C ARG A 104 5.40 -2.17 -21.04
N HIS A 105 4.88 -2.16 -19.83
CA HIS A 105 5.66 -2.18 -18.61
C HIS A 105 5.40 -3.47 -17.86
N ARG A 106 6.48 -4.06 -17.33
CA ARG A 106 6.41 -5.19 -16.42
C ARG A 106 7.18 -4.85 -15.16
N LEU A 107 6.53 -5.01 -14.02
CA LEU A 107 7.05 -4.66 -12.71
C LEU A 107 6.84 -5.84 -11.76
N SER A 108 7.84 -6.21 -10.98
CA SER A 108 7.68 -7.22 -9.93
C SER A 108 8.27 -6.73 -8.62
N GLY A 109 7.62 -7.06 -7.52
CA GLY A 109 8.01 -6.59 -6.21
C GLY A 109 7.35 -7.33 -5.08
N ASN A 110 7.48 -6.78 -3.88
CA ASN A 110 6.78 -7.24 -2.70
C ASN A 110 6.33 -6.06 -1.85
N CYS A 111 5.28 -6.26 -1.07
CA CYS A 111 4.93 -5.43 0.07
C CYS A 111 4.96 -6.33 1.31
N HIS A 112 5.97 -6.17 2.15
CA HIS A 112 6.28 -7.10 3.25
C HIS A 112 6.33 -8.57 2.76
N MET A 113 5.41 -9.43 3.22
CA MET A 113 5.36 -10.85 2.84
C MET A 113 4.57 -11.11 1.54
N VAL A 114 3.92 -10.10 0.97
CA VAL A 114 3.04 -10.25 -0.19
C VAL A 114 3.81 -9.92 -1.47
N THR A 115 3.98 -10.89 -2.37
CA THR A 115 4.62 -10.66 -3.68
C THR A 115 3.59 -10.23 -4.72
N PHE A 116 4.04 -9.42 -5.67
CA PHE A 116 3.20 -8.93 -6.77
C PHE A 116 3.99 -8.85 -8.08
N HIS A 117 3.27 -9.00 -9.17
CA HIS A 117 3.70 -8.74 -10.53
C HIS A 117 2.63 -7.88 -11.21
N LEU A 118 3.03 -6.82 -11.89
CA LEU A 118 2.16 -5.96 -12.67
C LEU A 118 2.62 -5.96 -14.11
N GLU A 119 1.65 -6.02 -15.01
CA GLU A 119 1.82 -5.78 -16.43
C GLU A 119 0.83 -4.69 -16.83
N PHE A 120 1.32 -3.58 -17.39
CA PHE A 120 0.46 -2.47 -17.75
C PHE A 120 0.93 -1.78 -19.02
N GLN A 121 -0.01 -1.15 -19.71
CA GLN A 121 0.22 -0.48 -20.98
C GLN A 121 -0.09 1.00 -20.87
N ILE A 122 0.87 1.84 -21.22
CA ILE A 122 0.69 3.29 -21.31
C ILE A 122 0.65 3.68 -22.78
N LEU A 123 -0.44 4.32 -23.21
CA LEU A 123 -0.53 4.94 -24.52
C LEU A 123 -0.22 6.42 -24.41
N GLU A 124 0.84 6.84 -25.09
CA GLU A 124 1.26 8.23 -25.20
C GLU A 124 0.91 8.76 -26.59
N ILE A 125 0.22 9.90 -26.64
CA ILE A 125 -0.05 10.63 -27.88
C ILE A 125 0.44 12.06 -27.69
N GLN A 126 1.35 12.45 -28.57
CA GLN A 126 1.97 13.77 -28.63
C GLN A 126 1.58 14.46 -29.93
N ASN A 127 1.11 15.69 -29.85
CA ASN A 127 1.03 16.60 -30.99
C ASN A 127 1.79 17.91 -30.66
N LYS A 128 1.74 18.91 -31.54
CA LYS A 128 2.46 20.18 -31.35
C LYS A 128 2.05 20.96 -30.09
N GLU A 129 0.85 20.73 -29.55
CA GLU A 129 0.26 21.52 -28.47
C GLU A 129 0.00 20.74 -27.17
N ARG A 130 -0.13 19.41 -27.26
CA ARG A 130 -0.61 18.54 -26.19
C ARG A 130 0.20 17.26 -26.10
N LEU A 131 0.47 16.88 -24.86
CA LEU A 131 0.95 15.57 -24.46
C LEU A 131 -0.18 14.90 -23.68
N SER A 132 -0.59 13.72 -24.13
CA SER A 132 -1.54 12.89 -23.41
C SER A 132 -0.93 11.51 -23.16
N SER A 133 -1.15 10.99 -21.96
CA SER A 133 -0.69 9.69 -21.53
C SER A 133 -1.79 9.06 -20.69
N ALA A 134 -2.11 7.80 -20.97
CA ALA A 134 -3.14 7.07 -20.24
C ALA A 134 -2.78 5.59 -20.11
N VAL A 135 -3.09 5.01 -18.95
CA VAL A 135 -3.03 3.56 -18.75
C VAL A 135 -4.20 2.94 -19.52
N THR A 136 -3.88 2.12 -20.51
CA THR A 136 -4.86 1.49 -21.39
C THR A 136 -5.20 0.06 -20.97
N ASP A 137 -4.29 -0.56 -20.22
CA ASP A 137 -4.40 -1.94 -19.76
C ASP A 137 -3.59 -2.09 -18.46
N LEU A 138 -4.11 -2.88 -17.53
CA LEU A 138 -3.49 -3.15 -16.23
C LEU A 138 -3.89 -4.55 -15.78
N ASN A 139 -2.88 -5.39 -15.58
CA ASN A 139 -2.98 -6.76 -15.08
C ASN A 139 -2.10 -6.89 -13.84
N ILE A 140 -2.64 -7.48 -12.78
CA ILE A 140 -2.02 -7.59 -11.48
C ILE A 140 -2.08 -9.05 -11.04
N ILE A 141 -0.90 -9.66 -10.93
CA ILE A 141 -0.75 -11.03 -10.47
C ILE A 141 -0.13 -10.98 -9.07
N MET A 142 -0.84 -11.54 -8.10
CA MET A 142 -0.36 -11.65 -6.72
C MET A 142 -0.34 -13.12 -6.30
N GLU A 143 0.59 -13.47 -5.40
CA GLU A 143 0.57 -14.81 -4.83
C GLU A 143 -0.76 -15.06 -4.10
N PRO A 144 -1.35 -16.26 -4.24
CA PRO A 144 -2.58 -16.60 -3.55
C PRO A 144 -2.39 -16.42 -2.05
N THR A 145 -3.13 -15.48 -1.48
CA THR A 145 -3.25 -15.35 -0.03
C THR A 145 -4.62 -15.88 0.38
N GLU A 146 -4.77 -16.27 1.64
CA GLU A 146 -6.07 -16.69 2.20
C GLU A 146 -7.09 -15.52 2.30
N CYS A 147 -6.71 -14.32 1.83
CA CYS A 147 -7.48 -13.09 2.01
C CYS A 147 -8.26 -12.74 0.74
N SER A 148 -9.57 -13.01 0.75
CA SER A 148 -10.48 -12.61 -0.33
C SER A 148 -10.56 -11.09 -0.53
N GLU A 149 -10.24 -10.29 0.48
CA GLU A 149 -10.22 -8.82 0.33
C GLU A 149 -9.11 -8.35 -0.61
N LEU A 150 -8.03 -9.12 -0.73
CA LEU A 150 -6.93 -8.83 -1.65
C LEU A 150 -7.41 -8.89 -3.10
N SER A 151 -8.18 -9.93 -3.45
CA SER A 151 -8.71 -10.07 -4.81
C SER A 151 -9.75 -9.02 -5.17
N GLU A 152 -10.56 -8.57 -4.20
CA GLU A 152 -11.56 -7.51 -4.44
C GLU A 152 -10.91 -6.20 -4.88
N PHE A 153 -9.90 -5.71 -4.16
CA PHE A 153 -9.27 -4.44 -4.55
C PHE A 153 -8.38 -4.58 -5.78
N VAL A 154 -7.76 -5.75 -6.01
CA VAL A 154 -7.00 -6.04 -7.23
C VAL A 154 -7.91 -5.91 -8.44
N SER A 155 -9.03 -6.63 -8.46
CA SER A 155 -10.01 -6.55 -9.55
C SER A 155 -10.49 -5.12 -9.78
N ARG A 156 -10.79 -4.37 -8.71
CA ARG A 156 -11.21 -2.97 -8.83
C ARG A 156 -10.11 -2.05 -9.36
N ALA A 157 -8.85 -2.34 -9.07
CA ALA A 157 -7.72 -1.58 -9.58
C ALA A 157 -7.50 -1.85 -11.07
N GLU A 158 -7.58 -3.11 -11.50
CA GLU A 158 -7.51 -3.53 -12.90
C GLU A 158 -8.64 -2.88 -13.73
N ASP A 159 -9.89 -2.98 -13.27
CA ASP A 159 -11.06 -2.39 -13.92
C ASP A 159 -10.92 -0.88 -14.12
N ARG A 160 -10.38 -0.19 -13.11
CA ARG A 160 -10.16 1.26 -13.12
C ARG A 160 -8.86 1.67 -13.80
N LYS A 161 -7.96 0.72 -14.08
CA LYS A 161 -6.60 0.95 -14.59
C LYS A 161 -5.81 1.89 -13.69
N ASP A 162 -6.04 1.79 -12.38
CA ASP A 162 -5.54 2.71 -11.38
C ASP A 162 -4.42 2.07 -10.54
N LEU A 163 -3.18 2.24 -11.04
CA LEU A 163 -1.96 1.78 -10.38
C LEU A 163 -1.79 2.40 -8.98
N PHE A 164 -2.18 3.66 -8.80
CA PHE A 164 -2.05 4.34 -7.53
C PHE A 164 -3.00 3.74 -6.49
N MET A 165 -4.24 3.46 -6.89
CA MET A 165 -5.23 2.81 -6.04
C MET A 165 -4.78 1.40 -5.63
N PHE A 166 -4.13 0.65 -6.52
CA PHE A 166 -3.53 -0.64 -6.17
C PHE A 166 -2.48 -0.50 -5.07
N PHE A 167 -1.41 0.31 -5.28
CA PHE A 167 -0.33 0.44 -4.31
C PHE A 167 -0.81 1.01 -2.97
N ARG A 168 -1.73 1.97 -3.01
CA ARG A 168 -2.35 2.54 -1.80
C ARG A 168 -3.13 1.47 -1.03
N SER A 169 -3.94 0.67 -1.72
CA SER A 169 -4.74 -0.37 -1.09
C SER A 169 -3.86 -1.49 -0.54
N LEU A 170 -2.81 -1.88 -1.26
CA LEU A 170 -1.85 -2.89 -0.83
C LEU A 170 -1.10 -2.44 0.44
N HIS A 171 -0.60 -1.20 0.47
CA HIS A 171 0.07 -0.63 1.63
C HIS A 171 -0.81 -0.75 2.89
N PHE A 172 -2.02 -0.22 2.83
CA PHE A 172 -2.94 -0.28 3.97
C PHE A 172 -3.36 -1.70 4.32
N PHE A 173 -3.61 -2.55 3.32
CA PHE A 173 -4.00 -3.93 3.58
C PHE A 173 -2.95 -4.65 4.43
N VAL A 174 -1.68 -4.58 4.01
CA VAL A 174 -0.57 -5.27 4.67
C VAL A 174 -0.26 -4.66 6.04
N GLU A 175 -0.25 -3.32 6.13
CA GLU A 175 -0.04 -2.60 7.40
C GLU A 175 -1.05 -3.07 8.47
N TRP A 176 -2.34 -3.13 8.12
CA TRP A 176 -3.40 -3.49 9.07
C TRP A 176 -3.60 -5.00 9.24
N PHE A 177 -3.13 -5.82 8.31
CA PHE A 177 -3.29 -7.28 8.36
C PHE A 177 -2.62 -7.89 9.60
N GLU A 178 -1.38 -7.50 9.89
CA GLU A 178 -0.63 -8.02 11.05
C GLU A 178 -1.27 -7.62 12.38
N TYR A 179 -1.76 -6.39 12.50
CA TYR A 179 -2.49 -5.95 13.70
C TYR A 179 -3.78 -6.77 13.88
N ARG A 180 -4.58 -6.94 12.82
CA ARG A 180 -5.81 -7.77 12.88
C ARG A 180 -5.51 -9.19 13.30
N LYS A 181 -4.47 -9.81 12.75
CA LYS A 181 -4.07 -11.20 13.09
C LYS A 181 -3.71 -11.34 14.56
N ARG A 182 -2.90 -10.42 15.11
CA ARG A 182 -2.52 -10.41 16.53
C ARG A 182 -3.73 -10.18 17.44
N THR A 183 -4.59 -9.23 17.09
CA THR A 183 -5.83 -8.96 17.82
C THR A 183 -6.74 -10.20 17.84
N PHE A 184 -6.93 -10.84 16.68
CA PHE A 184 -7.76 -12.04 16.59
C PHE A 184 -7.19 -13.20 17.40
N GLN A 185 -5.88 -13.43 17.36
CA GLN A 185 -5.22 -14.43 18.21
C GLN A 185 -5.44 -14.15 19.71
N HIS A 186 -5.36 -12.90 20.14
CA HIS A 186 -5.58 -12.52 21.53
C HIS A 186 -7.01 -12.83 22.02
N PHE A 187 -8.02 -12.62 21.16
CA PHE A 187 -9.42 -12.89 21.50
C PHE A 187 -9.81 -14.37 21.34
N LYS A 188 -9.19 -15.11 20.40
CA LYS A 188 -9.47 -16.54 20.18
C LYS A 188 -9.05 -17.43 21.36
N VAL A 189 -8.06 -17.01 22.14
CA VAL A 189 -7.57 -17.76 23.32
C VAL A 189 -8.50 -17.61 24.54
N LYS A 190 -9.44 -16.65 24.53
CA LYS A 190 -10.28 -16.33 25.70
C LYS A 190 -11.77 -16.66 25.54
N SER A 191 -12.21 -17.26 24.43
CA SER A 191 -13.64 -17.56 24.24
C SER A 191 -13.85 -18.63 23.19
N GLU A 192 -14.88 -19.47 23.39
CA GLU A 192 -15.51 -20.21 22.29
C GLU A 192 -15.80 -19.22 21.15
N VAL A 193 -15.03 -19.38 20.06
CA VAL A 193 -15.11 -18.74 18.74
C VAL A 193 -16.03 -17.50 18.68
N PHE A 194 -15.46 -16.31 18.92
CA PHE A 194 -16.08 -15.08 18.45
C PHE A 194 -15.74 -14.90 16.96
N GLU A 195 -16.71 -15.15 16.08
CA GLU A 195 -16.68 -14.56 14.73
C GLU A 195 -16.88 -13.04 14.86
N PHE A 196 -15.81 -12.29 14.62
CA PHE A 196 -15.87 -10.83 14.53
C PHE A 196 -16.66 -10.43 13.27
N LYS A 197 -17.96 -10.23 13.48
CA LYS A 197 -18.99 -9.94 12.47
C LYS A 197 -18.89 -8.56 11.81
N HIS A 198 -17.90 -7.71 12.14
CA HIS A 198 -17.89 -6.31 11.71
C HIS A 198 -16.48 -5.78 11.42
N ILE A 199 -16.14 -5.57 10.12
CA ILE A 199 -15.86 -4.21 9.61
C ILE A 199 -16.44 -4.00 8.18
N TRP A 200 -16.68 -5.00 7.32
CA TRP A 200 -17.28 -4.73 5.98
C TRP A 200 -18.27 -5.82 5.49
N LYS A 201 -19.50 -5.38 5.13
CA LYS A 201 -20.74 -6.05 4.63
C LYS A 201 -20.72 -7.57 4.31
N THR A 202 -21.73 -8.32 4.80
CA THR A 202 -22.77 -9.08 4.03
C THR A 202 -23.84 -9.70 4.97
N LYS A 203 -25.05 -9.92 4.44
CA LYS A 203 -26.34 -10.29 5.07
C LYS A 203 -26.40 -11.78 5.50
N LEU A 204 -26.93 -12.07 6.69
CA LEU A 204 -27.17 -13.43 7.20
C LEU A 204 -28.67 -13.70 7.38
N ILE A 205 -29.14 -14.81 6.82
CA ILE A 205 -30.46 -15.41 7.08
C ILE A 205 -30.31 -16.31 8.30
N LEU A 206 -31.13 -16.09 9.33
CA LEU A 206 -31.14 -16.84 10.58
C LEU A 206 -31.91 -18.17 10.40
N VAL A 207 -31.29 -19.27 10.83
CA VAL A 207 -31.99 -20.50 11.25
C VAL A 207 -31.70 -20.66 12.75
N GLY A 208 -32.75 -20.99 13.53
CA GLY A 208 -32.84 -20.99 15.00
C GLY A 208 -31.68 -21.67 15.77
N ASP A 209 -31.50 -21.45 17.06
CA ASP A 209 -32.54 -21.50 18.09
C ASP A 209 -32.27 -20.58 19.28
N SER A 210 -33.38 -20.28 19.94
CA SER A 210 -33.57 -19.57 21.19
C SER A 210 -32.72 -20.08 22.36
N SER A 211 -31.91 -19.19 22.95
CA SER A 211 -31.88 -18.86 24.39
C SER A 211 -30.59 -18.09 24.71
N ILE A 212 -30.70 -16.87 25.23
CA ILE A 212 -29.86 -16.24 26.29
C ILE A 212 -30.27 -14.75 26.41
N HIS A 213 -30.66 -14.36 27.62
CA HIS A 213 -30.96 -13.01 28.10
C HIS A 213 -30.25 -12.89 29.48
N PRO A 214 -29.95 -11.71 30.08
CA PRO A 214 -29.60 -10.38 29.57
C PRO A 214 -28.22 -9.91 30.11
N PHE A 215 -27.32 -9.41 29.27
CA PHE A 215 -26.16 -8.60 29.73
C PHE A 215 -26.06 -7.23 29.05
N LEU A 216 -27.16 -6.74 28.48
CA LEU A 216 -27.25 -5.43 27.83
C LEU A 216 -28.24 -4.53 28.58
N LYS A 217 -27.81 -4.01 29.72
CA LYS A 217 -28.37 -2.78 30.32
C LYS A 217 -27.27 -2.03 31.06
N SER A 218 -26.38 -1.36 30.33
CA SER A 218 -25.62 -0.22 30.87
C SER A 218 -24.90 0.55 29.76
N PHE A 219 -25.63 1.14 28.83
CA PHE A 219 -25.18 2.32 28.08
C PHE A 219 -26.43 3.07 27.62
N GLN A 220 -26.92 3.95 28.49
CA GLN A 220 -27.80 5.05 28.15
C GLN A 220 -27.31 6.28 28.92
#